data_AF-A0A1D6JVT5-F1
#
_entry.id   AF-A0A1D6JVT5-F1
#
_cell.length_a   1.000
_cell.length_b   1.000
_cell.length_c   1.000
_cell.angle_alpha   90.00
_cell.angle_beta   90.00
_cell.angle_gamma   90.00
#
_symmetry.space_group_name_H-M   'P 1'
#
loop_
_entity.id
_entity.type
_entity.pdbx_description
1 polymer ?
#
loop_
_entity_poly.entity_id
_entity_poly.type
_entity_poly.pdbx_seq_one_letter_code
_entity_poly.pdbx_strand_id
1 'polypeptide(L)' 'MSQLYKPIIIQSLARNGILSQAHKSPNRPPADKVLDNLIYNYSPTFTGKKSKSFEEVYIFS' A
#
# COMPACT_ATOMS: atom_id res chain seq x y z
N MET A 1 -14.07 20.06 -15.78
CA MET A 1 -13.61 19.81 -14.39
C MET A 1 -13.82 18.38 -13.89
N SER A 2 -14.68 17.53 -14.46
CA SER A 2 -14.91 16.15 -13.97
C SER A 2 -13.82 15.12 -14.31
N GLN A 3 -13.06 15.32 -15.40
CA GLN A 3 -12.06 14.34 -15.84
C GLN A 3 -10.80 14.29 -14.97
N LEU A 4 -10.46 15.39 -14.28
CA LEU A 4 -9.23 15.51 -13.49
C LEU A 4 -9.22 14.61 -12.23
N TYR A 5 -10.37 14.39 -11.62
CA TYR A 5 -10.50 13.55 -10.41
C TYR A 5 -10.75 12.07 -10.72
N LYS A 6 -11.07 11.75 -11.97
CA LYS A 6 -11.43 10.39 -12.41
C LYS A 6 -10.34 9.35 -12.06
N PRO A 7 -9.03 9.62 -12.24
CA PRO A 7 -7.99 8.66 -11.86
C PRO A 7 -7.96 8.38 -10.36
N ILE A 8 -8.13 9.41 -9.53
CA ILE A 8 -8.13 9.28 -8.06
C ILE A 8 -9.33 8.43 -7.60
N ILE A 9 -10.51 8.68 -8.18
CA ILE A 9 -11.73 7.93 -7.87
C ILE A 9 -11.57 6.46 -8.26
N ILE A 10 -11.04 6.18 -9.45
CA ILE A 10 -10.80 4.79 -9.90
C ILE A 10 -9.83 4.07 -8.96
N GLN A 11 -8.75 4.73 -8.55
CA GLN A 11 -7.78 4.16 -7.62
C GLN A 11 -8.41 3.86 -6.26
N SER A 12 -9.26 4.76 -5.75
CA SER A 12 -10.00 4.57 -4.50
C SER A 12 -10.97 3.39 -4.57
N LEU A 13 -11.76 3.30 -5.65
CA LEU A 13 -12.72 2.21 -5.85
C LEU A 13 -12.02 0.85 -5.93
N ALA A 14 -10.91 0.76 -6.66
CA ALA A 14 -10.10 -0.46 -6.74
C ALA A 14 -9.58 -0.88 -5.35
N ARG A 15 -9.06 0.09 -4.57
CA ARG A 15 -8.56 -0.16 -3.21
C ARG A 15 -9.67 -0.67 -2.28
N ASN A 16 -10.85 -0.04 -2.32
CA ASN A 16 -12.00 -0.44 -1.50
C ASN A 16 -12.48 -1.85 -1.84
N GLY A 17 -12.46 -2.21 -3.13
CA GLY A 17 -12.78 -3.58 -3.56
C GLY A 17 -11.82 -4.60 -2.96
N ILE A 18 -10.51 -4.34 -3.02
CA ILE A 18 -9.49 -5.23 -2.43
C ILE A 18 -9.68 -5.36 -0.92
N LEU A 19 -9.88 -4.24 -0.21
CA LEU A 19 -10.11 -4.25 1.24
C LEU A 19 -11.37 -5.04 1.62
N SER A 20 -12.47 -4.89 0.87
CA SER A 20 -13.69 -5.66 1.08
C SER A 20 -13.47 -7.16 0.95
N GLN A 21 -12.66 -7.59 -0.03
CA GLN A 21 -12.29 -9.00 -0.19
C GLN A 21 -11.36 -9.48 0.93
N ALA A 22 -10.40 -8.65 1.37
CA ALA A 22 -9.53 -8.98 2.50
C ALA A 22 -10.31 -9.18 3.81
N HIS A 23 -11.35 -8.37 4.09
CA HIS A 23 -12.17 -8.52 5.30
C HIS A 23 -12.93 -9.85 5.36
N LYS A 24 -13.38 -10.36 4.20
CA LYS A 24 -14.07 -11.65 4.08
C LYS A 24 -13.13 -12.85 4.21
N SER A 25 -11.82 -12.64 4.10
CA SER A 25 -10.84 -13.73 4.25
C SER A 25 -10.86 -14.27 5.68
N PRO A 26 -10.79 -15.60 5.89
CA PRO A 26 -10.66 -16.20 7.21
C PRO A 26 -9.24 -16.09 7.79
N ASN A 27 -8.28 -15.53 7.04
CA ASN A 27 -6.89 -15.39 7.50
C ASN A 27 -6.80 -14.45 8.72
N ARG A 28 -6.43 -15.00 9.88
CA ARG A 28 -6.28 -14.28 11.15
C ARG A 28 -4.97 -14.70 11.82
N PRO A 29 -3.81 -14.16 11.37
CA PRO A 29 -2.51 -14.48 11.97
C PRO A 29 -2.43 -13.99 13.44
N PRO A 30 -1.55 -14.59 14.27
CA PRO A 30 -1.30 -14.16 15.65
C PRO A 30 -0.88 -12.69 15.74
N ALA A 31 -1.31 -12.00 16.80
CA ALA A 31 -1.08 -10.56 16.99
C ALA A 31 0.41 -10.17 16.93
N ASP A 32 1.29 -10.92 17.60
CA ASP A 32 2.72 -10.61 17.63
C ASP A 32 3.34 -10.65 16.24
N LYS A 33 2.99 -11.68 15.44
CA LYS A 33 3.44 -11.78 14.05
C LYS A 33 2.91 -10.64 13.19
N VAL A 34 1.70 -10.14 13.45
CA VAL A 34 1.17 -8.99 12.72
C VAL A 34 1.99 -7.75 13.07
N LEU A 35 2.23 -7.51 14.36
CA LEU A 35 2.97 -6.36 14.85
C LEU A 35 4.38 -6.30 14.27
N ASP A 36 5.10 -7.42 14.22
CA ASP A 36 6.47 -7.48 13.69
C ASP A 36 6.54 -7.18 12.19
N ASN A 37 5.47 -7.48 11.44
CA ASN A 37 5.44 -7.37 9.97
C ASN A 37 4.72 -6.12 9.45
N LEU A 38 4.36 -5.16 10.32
CA LEU A 38 3.76 -3.90 9.88
C LEU A 38 4.76 -3.07 9.07
N ILE A 39 4.28 -2.43 7.99
CA ILE A 39 5.12 -1.54 7.18
C ILE A 39 5.71 -0.38 7.99
N TYR A 40 5.09 -0.02 9.12
CA TYR A 40 5.57 0.99 10.06
C TYR A 40 6.92 0.63 10.71
N ASN A 41 7.32 -0.64 10.71
CA ASN A 41 8.60 -1.08 11.27
C ASN A 41 9.76 -0.90 10.29
N TYR A 42 9.48 -0.49 9.05
CA TYR A 42 10.49 -0.30 8.01
C TYR A 42 10.54 1.16 7.60
N SER A 43 11.69 1.62 7.14
CA SER A 43 11.87 2.97 6.62
C SER A 43 12.07 2.93 5.11
N PRO A 44 11.33 3.74 4.33
CA PRO A 44 11.55 3.81 2.89
C PRO A 44 12.86 4.54 2.58
N THR A 45 13.46 4.18 1.45
CA THR A 45 14.57 4.92 0.84
C THR A 45 14.01 5.81 -0.26
N PHE A 46 14.27 7.11 -0.18
CA PHE A 46 13.90 8.05 -1.24
C PHE A 46 14.80 7.85 -2.47
N THR A 47 14.18 7.51 -3.59
CA THR A 47 14.84 7.25 -4.87
C THR A 47 14.42 8.20 -5.97
N GLY A 48 13.46 9.11 -5.75
CA GLY A 48 12.90 9.99 -6.79
C GLY A 48 13.91 10.87 -7.55
N LYS A 49 15.08 11.16 -6.95
CA LYS A 49 16.19 11.86 -7.62
C LYS A 49 17.04 10.95 -8.52
N LYS A 50 17.13 9.66 -8.20
CA LYS A 50 18.00 8.67 -8.88
C LYS A 50 17.22 7.78 -9.86
N SER A 51 15.96 7.47 -9.56
CA SER A 51 15.07 6.65 -10.38
C SER A 51 13.80 7.42 -10.72
N LYS A 52 13.35 7.35 -11.98
CA LYS A 52 12.13 8.06 -12.45
C LYS A 52 10.82 7.29 -12.20
N SER A 53 10.89 6.06 -11.71
CA SER A 53 9.72 5.15 -11.65
C SER A 53 8.95 5.22 -10.34
N PHE A 54 9.65 5.31 -9.20
CA PHE A 54 9.06 5.42 -7.86
C PHE A 54 9.84 6.43 -7.04
N GLU A 55 9.12 7.24 -6.26
CA GLU A 55 9.71 8.25 -5.39
C GLU A 55 10.34 7.64 -4.15
N GLU A 56 9.68 6.66 -3.55
CA GLU A 56 10.09 5.97 -2.34
C GLU A 56 9.97 4.45 -2.51
N VAL A 57 10.98 3.71 -2.04
CA VAL A 57 11.01 2.24 -2.10
C VAL A 57 11.46 1.65 -0.78
N TYR A 58 10.85 0.53 -0.38
CA TYR A 58 11.32 -0.27 0.75
C TYR A 58 12.32 -1.32 0.24
N ILE A 59 13.52 -1.33 0.81
CA ILE A 59 14.60 -2.27 0.47
C ILE A 59 14.82 -3.18 1.68
N PHE A 60 14.63 -4.49 1.49
CA PHE A 60 14.82 -5.52 2.52
C PHE A 60 16.08 -6.34 2.17
N SER A 61 16.91 -6.62 3.16
CA SER A 61 18.15 -7.41 3.04
C SER A 61 18.01 -8.81 3.61
#